data_AF-A0A653AC11-F1
#
_entry.id   AF-A0A653AC11-F1
#
_cell.length_a   1.000
_cell.length_b   1.000
_cell.length_c   1.000
_cell.angle_alpha   90.00
_cell.angle_beta   90.00
_cell.angle_gamma   90.00
#
_symmetry.space_group_name_H-M   'P 1'
#
loop_
_entity.id
_entity.type
_entity.pdbx_description
1 polymer ?
#
loop_
_entity_poly.entity_id
_entity_poly.type
_entity_poly.pdbx_seq_one_letter_code
_entity_poly.pdbx_strand_id
1 'polypeptide(L)'
;MGELIQLPLKAPARRNVLVAKPWEFRKAHWESSHFVQVLREAADRWEDELGVPDLAEGRSVGELPPHFTLKGGVGYTIRGMCGLRGEEEKMREAYYLVGLLDCLINQVNPILRTDILRDLYRKVFELKDLLQFHWYGPLDQVLLPIDRALHDASVYRAVLNRAATMKELYQRIREGTDTMFDILGRRYVFYCPRVGPMHHE
;
A
#
# COMPACT_ATOMS: atom_id res chain seq x y z
N MET A 1 18.53 -22.72 -42.67
CA MET A 1 18.70 -22.65 -41.20
C MET A 1 17.91 -21.45 -40.73
N GLY A 2 16.77 -21.67 -40.05
CA GLY A 2 15.91 -20.59 -39.57
C GLY A 2 16.21 -20.31 -38.10
N GLU A 3 16.58 -19.08 -37.78
CA GLU A 3 16.75 -18.62 -36.41
C GLU A 3 15.38 -18.55 -35.72
N LEU A 4 15.26 -19.26 -34.60
CA LEU A 4 14.10 -19.21 -33.72
C LEU A 4 14.15 -17.92 -32.89
N ILE A 5 13.29 -16.96 -33.25
CA ILE A 5 13.02 -15.79 -32.41
C ILE A 5 12.33 -16.29 -31.13
N GLN A 6 13.04 -16.25 -30.00
CA GLN A 6 12.44 -16.44 -28.69
C GLN A 6 11.64 -15.18 -28.34
N LEU A 7 10.33 -15.22 -28.62
CA LEU A 7 9.39 -14.28 -28.04
C LEU A 7 9.38 -14.48 -26.52
N PRO A 8 9.44 -13.42 -25.70
CA PRO A 8 9.37 -13.59 -24.26
C PRO A 8 8.04 -14.24 -23.91
N LEU A 9 8.09 -15.44 -23.36
CA LEU A 9 6.93 -16.13 -22.80
C LEU A 9 6.30 -15.19 -21.77
N LYS A 10 5.15 -14.63 -22.15
CA LYS A 10 4.27 -13.92 -21.23
C LYS A 10 3.94 -14.91 -20.12
N ALA A 11 4.44 -14.66 -18.90
CA ALA A 11 4.20 -15.52 -17.76
C ALA A 11 2.69 -15.84 -17.69
N PRO A 12 2.30 -17.11 -17.46
CA PRO A 12 0.90 -17.49 -17.44
C PRO A 12 0.16 -16.58 -16.46
N ALA A 13 -0.97 -16.02 -16.90
CA ALA A 13 -1.78 -15.14 -16.08
C ALA A 13 -2.17 -15.88 -14.80
N ARG A 14 -1.59 -15.49 -13.66
CA ARG A 14 -1.85 -16.12 -12.37
C ARG A 14 -3.33 -15.91 -12.01
N ARG A 15 -4.08 -17.01 -11.84
CA ARG A 15 -5.55 -17.00 -11.64
C ARG A 15 -5.99 -16.28 -10.36
N ASN A 16 -5.09 -16.08 -9.40
CA ASN A 16 -5.36 -15.38 -8.15
C ASN A 16 -5.14 -13.86 -8.22
N VAL A 17 -4.60 -13.31 -9.30
CA VAL A 17 -4.40 -11.85 -9.44
C VAL A 17 -5.73 -11.18 -9.73
N LEU A 18 -6.14 -10.26 -8.86
CA LEU A 18 -7.32 -9.42 -9.03
C LEU A 18 -7.01 -8.23 -9.94
N VAL A 19 -5.87 -7.58 -9.67
CA VAL A 19 -5.36 -6.42 -10.39
C VAL A 19 -3.84 -6.48 -10.32
N ALA A 20 -3.16 -6.25 -11.44
CA ALA A 20 -1.69 -6.26 -11.52
C ALA A 20 -1.05 -4.86 -11.34
N LYS A 21 -1.80 -3.80 -11.63
CA LYS A 21 -1.35 -2.40 -11.57
C LYS A 21 -2.48 -1.47 -11.13
N PRO A 22 -2.18 -0.38 -10.39
CA PRO A 22 -0.84 0.11 -10.07
C PRO A 22 -0.15 -0.66 -8.94
N TRP A 23 -0.93 -1.22 -8.01
CA TRP A 23 -0.48 -2.20 -7.03
C TRP A 23 -1.09 -3.55 -7.35
N GLU A 24 -0.34 -4.61 -7.02
CA GLU A 24 -0.80 -5.96 -7.28
C GLU A 24 -1.61 -6.50 -6.10
N PHE A 25 -2.89 -6.73 -6.36
CA PHE A 25 -3.81 -7.35 -5.41
C PHE A 25 -4.09 -8.78 -5.84
N ARG A 26 -3.98 -9.71 -4.90
CA ARG A 26 -4.20 -11.14 -5.10
C ARG A 26 -5.28 -11.66 -4.16
N LYS A 27 -6.02 -12.70 -4.57
CA LYS A 27 -6.89 -13.45 -3.67
C LYS A 27 -6.02 -14.26 -2.70
N ALA A 28 -6.27 -14.17 -1.40
CA ALA A 28 -5.65 -15.05 -0.42
C ALA A 28 -6.11 -16.50 -0.64
N HIS A 29 -5.16 -17.44 -0.47
CA HIS A 29 -5.43 -18.88 -0.49
C HIS A 29 -5.80 -19.44 0.89
N TRP A 30 -5.74 -18.60 1.92
CA TRP A 30 -6.03 -18.94 3.31
C TRP A 30 -7.16 -18.06 3.86
N GLU A 31 -7.73 -18.48 4.98
CA GLU A 31 -8.68 -17.66 5.72
C GLU A 31 -7.93 -16.58 6.49
N SER A 32 -8.21 -15.32 6.15
CA SER A 32 -7.73 -14.16 6.88
C SER A 32 -8.82 -13.09 6.89
N SER A 33 -8.96 -12.42 8.03
CA SER A 33 -9.78 -11.21 8.20
C SER A 33 -9.02 -9.93 7.84
N HIS A 34 -7.70 -10.02 7.61
CA HIS A 34 -6.82 -8.89 7.35
C HIS A 34 -6.12 -9.03 6.00
N PHE A 35 -5.78 -7.89 5.40
CA PHE A 35 -4.88 -7.85 4.26
C PHE A 35 -3.47 -8.28 4.70
N VAL A 36 -2.78 -8.98 3.80
CA VAL A 36 -1.39 -9.39 4.00
C VAL A 36 -0.52 -8.80 2.90
N GLN A 37 0.53 -8.09 3.28
CA GLN A 37 1.52 -7.54 2.36
C GLN A 37 2.77 -8.43 2.37
N VAL A 38 3.23 -8.83 1.19
CA VAL A 38 4.38 -9.73 1.01
C VAL A 38 5.29 -9.15 -0.06
N LEU A 39 6.60 -9.35 0.08
CA LEU A 39 7.55 -9.07 -1.01
C LEU A 39 7.21 -9.93 -2.23
N ARG A 40 7.17 -9.30 -3.41
CA ARG A 40 6.83 -9.95 -4.68
C ARG A 40 7.67 -11.19 -4.94
N GLU A 41 8.99 -11.09 -4.80
CA GLU A 41 9.91 -12.22 -5.01
C GLU A 41 9.66 -13.39 -4.03
N ALA A 42 9.25 -13.09 -2.79
CA ALA A 42 8.91 -14.12 -1.81
C ALA A 42 7.56 -14.76 -2.11
N ALA A 43 6.56 -13.95 -2.48
CA ALA A 43 5.25 -14.44 -2.89
C ALA A 43 5.32 -15.28 -4.16
N ASP A 44 6.16 -14.89 -5.13
CA ASP A 44 6.31 -15.62 -6.38
C ASP A 44 6.96 -16.98 -6.17
N ARG A 45 8.07 -17.05 -5.41
CA ARG A 45 8.70 -18.34 -5.05
C ARG A 45 7.75 -19.25 -4.28
N TRP A 46 7.05 -18.69 -3.30
CA TRP A 46 6.13 -19.45 -2.47
C TRP A 46 4.93 -19.99 -3.27
N GLU A 47 4.38 -19.21 -4.20
CA GLU A 47 3.33 -19.69 -5.11
C GLU A 47 3.87 -20.78 -6.06
N ASP A 48 5.07 -20.60 -6.62
CA ASP A 48 5.67 -21.58 -7.51
C ASP A 48 5.96 -22.91 -6.78
N GLU A 49 6.41 -22.87 -5.52
CA GLU A 49 6.61 -24.05 -4.65
C GLU A 49 5.30 -24.78 -4.32
N LEU A 50 4.21 -24.04 -4.14
CA LEU A 50 2.90 -24.63 -3.84
C LEU A 50 2.21 -25.26 -5.06
N GLY A 51 2.66 -24.94 -6.28
CA GLY A 51 2.02 -25.40 -7.51
C GLY A 51 0.57 -24.92 -7.61
N VAL A 52 0.37 -23.63 -7.93
CA VAL A 52 -0.97 -22.97 -7.98
C VAL A 52 -1.81 -23.27 -9.24
N PRO A 53 -2.02 -24.53 -9.68
CA PRO A 53 -3.27 -24.87 -10.36
C PRO A 53 -4.39 -25.35 -9.42
N ASP A 54 -4.08 -25.91 -8.24
CA ASP A 54 -5.01 -26.82 -7.53
C ASP A 54 -5.52 -26.38 -6.13
N LEU A 55 -5.25 -25.16 -5.67
CA LEU A 55 -5.69 -24.71 -4.34
C LEU A 55 -7.16 -24.22 -4.29
N ALA A 56 -8.05 -24.93 -5.01
CA ALA A 56 -9.50 -24.75 -4.90
C ALA A 56 -10.08 -25.45 -3.65
N GLU A 57 -9.35 -26.36 -3.01
CA GLU A 57 -9.90 -27.20 -1.94
C GLU A 57 -8.99 -27.26 -0.71
N GLY A 58 -9.33 -26.47 0.31
CA GLY A 58 -9.18 -26.84 1.73
C GLY A 58 -7.81 -27.24 2.29
N ARG A 59 -6.71 -27.20 1.52
CA ARG A 59 -5.38 -27.52 2.06
C ARG A 59 -4.96 -26.41 3.01
N SER A 60 -4.49 -26.81 4.20
CA SER A 60 -3.76 -25.92 5.09
C SER A 60 -2.57 -25.39 4.32
N VAL A 61 -2.66 -24.14 3.90
CA VAL A 61 -1.55 -23.41 3.32
C VAL A 61 -0.39 -23.52 4.31
N GLY A 62 0.80 -23.92 3.84
CA GLY A 62 2.00 -24.00 4.68
C GLY A 62 2.33 -22.64 5.32
N GLU A 63 3.43 -22.57 6.07
CA GLU A 63 3.86 -21.30 6.67
C GLU A 63 3.94 -20.20 5.60
N LEU A 64 3.28 -19.07 5.88
CA LEU A 64 3.29 -17.91 4.99
C LEU A 64 4.72 -17.37 4.89
N PRO A 65 5.14 -16.87 3.70
CA PRO A 65 6.42 -16.19 3.59
C PRO A 65 6.48 -14.98 4.54
N PRO A 66 7.67 -14.45 4.85
CA PRO A 66 7.80 -13.23 5.65
C PRO A 66 6.89 -12.11 5.12
N HIS A 67 6.01 -11.62 5.99
CA HIS A 67 4.89 -10.77 5.60
C HIS A 67 4.52 -9.75 6.66
N PHE A 68 3.83 -8.70 6.24
CA PHE A 68 3.16 -7.75 7.11
C PHE A 68 1.65 -8.05 7.14
N THR A 69 1.10 -8.27 8.32
CA THR A 69 -0.35 -8.29 8.50
C THR A 69 -0.85 -6.87 8.73
N LEU A 70 -1.71 -6.37 7.84
CA LEU A 70 -2.16 -4.98 7.85
C LEU A 70 -3.42 -4.83 8.71
N LYS A 71 -3.25 -4.29 9.92
CA LYS A 71 -4.30 -4.08 10.94
C LYS A 71 -4.41 -2.60 11.32
N GLY A 72 -5.47 -2.22 12.04
CA GLY A 72 -5.62 -0.84 12.54
C GLY A 72 -5.62 0.20 11.41
N GLY A 73 -4.93 1.33 11.60
CA GLY A 73 -4.85 2.43 10.63
C GLY A 73 -4.33 1.98 9.25
N VAL A 74 -3.28 1.16 9.21
CA VAL A 74 -2.76 0.61 7.93
C VAL A 74 -3.74 -0.35 7.25
N GLY A 75 -4.57 -1.04 8.03
CA GLY A 75 -5.65 -1.89 7.52
C GLY A 75 -6.75 -1.10 6.79
N TYR A 76 -7.11 0.08 7.30
CA TYR A 76 -8.01 1.00 6.60
C TYR A 76 -7.34 1.60 5.36
N THR A 77 -6.05 1.95 5.47
CA THR A 77 -5.27 2.44 4.32
C THR A 77 -5.33 1.46 3.15
N ILE A 78 -4.95 0.20 3.37
CA ILE A 78 -4.96 -0.78 2.26
C ILE A 78 -6.35 -1.10 1.76
N ARG A 79 -7.39 -1.07 2.62
CA ARG A 79 -8.78 -1.26 2.19
C ARG A 79 -9.22 -0.16 1.22
N GLY A 80 -8.95 1.10 1.55
CA GLY A 80 -9.29 2.21 0.66
C GLY A 80 -8.50 2.16 -0.65
N MET A 81 -7.21 1.80 -0.60
CA MET A 81 -6.39 1.58 -1.80
C MET A 81 -6.92 0.43 -2.66
N CYS A 82 -7.38 -0.66 -2.03
CA CYS A 82 -8.01 -1.77 -2.73
C CYS A 82 -9.34 -1.34 -3.38
N GLY A 83 -10.11 -0.46 -2.74
CA GLY A 83 -11.31 0.14 -3.35
C GLY A 83 -10.99 0.93 -4.62
N LEU A 84 -9.91 1.72 -4.58
CA LEU A 84 -9.43 2.56 -5.67
C LEU A 84 -8.51 1.84 -6.68
N ARG A 85 -8.36 0.51 -6.59
CA ARG A 85 -7.36 -0.29 -7.34
C ARG A 85 -7.35 -0.12 -8.86
N GLY A 86 -8.43 0.38 -9.46
CA GLY A 86 -8.52 0.66 -10.91
C GLY A 86 -8.16 2.08 -11.32
N GLU A 87 -7.91 2.98 -10.37
CA GLU A 87 -7.77 4.42 -10.58
C GLU A 87 -6.45 4.93 -9.98
N GLU A 88 -5.34 4.76 -10.71
CA GLU A 88 -3.99 5.07 -10.20
C GLU A 88 -3.85 6.50 -9.67
N GLU A 89 -4.35 7.49 -10.40
CA GLU A 89 -4.31 8.89 -9.97
C GLU A 89 -5.00 9.09 -8.63
N LYS A 90 -6.20 8.52 -8.44
CA LYS A 90 -6.92 8.60 -7.16
C LYS A 90 -6.19 7.84 -6.06
N MET A 91 -5.56 6.70 -6.36
CA MET A 91 -4.75 5.97 -5.39
C MET A 91 -3.54 6.78 -4.93
N ARG A 92 -2.87 7.50 -5.85
CA ARG A 92 -1.75 8.38 -5.51
C ARG A 92 -2.20 9.54 -4.64
N GLU A 93 -3.32 10.20 -4.98
CA GLU A 93 -3.90 11.24 -4.14
C GLU A 93 -4.31 10.72 -2.75
N ALA A 94 -4.89 9.53 -2.69
CA ALA A 94 -5.24 8.88 -1.43
C ALA A 94 -3.99 8.51 -0.61
N TYR A 95 -2.90 8.11 -1.25
CA TYR A 95 -1.65 7.79 -0.54
C TYR A 95 -0.91 9.05 -0.09
N TYR A 96 -1.01 10.14 -0.85
CA TYR A 96 -0.58 11.46 -0.42
C TYR A 96 -1.36 11.93 0.81
N LEU A 97 -2.69 11.76 0.85
CA LEU A 97 -3.51 12.02 2.03
C LEU A 97 -3.03 11.21 3.25
N VAL A 98 -2.68 9.94 3.07
CA VAL A 98 -2.09 9.11 4.14
C VAL A 98 -0.79 9.73 4.67
N GLY A 99 0.08 10.25 3.79
CA GLY A 99 1.31 10.93 4.20
C GLY A 99 1.07 12.23 4.96
N LEU A 100 0.06 13.02 4.57
CA LEU A 100 -0.34 14.21 5.32
C LEU A 100 -0.85 13.83 6.72
N LEU A 101 -1.66 12.78 6.81
CA LEU A 101 -2.19 12.28 8.07
C LEU A 101 -1.08 11.73 8.98
N ASP A 102 -0.12 10.98 8.43
CA ASP A 102 1.05 10.51 9.18
C ASP A 102 1.87 11.67 9.73
N CYS A 103 2.05 12.72 8.95
CA CYS A 103 2.76 13.92 9.38
C CYS A 103 2.06 14.62 10.56
N LEU A 104 0.72 14.65 10.56
CA LEU A 104 -0.10 15.18 11.67
C LEU A 104 0.00 14.30 12.92
N ILE A 105 -0.13 12.98 12.78
CA ILE A 105 -0.10 12.02 13.89
C ILE A 105 1.27 12.08 14.59
N ASN A 106 2.35 12.03 13.80
CA ASN A 106 3.71 11.95 14.32
C ASN A 106 4.33 13.33 14.61
N GLN A 107 3.63 14.43 14.31
CA GLN A 107 4.09 15.82 14.45
C GLN A 107 5.53 16.04 13.98
N VAL A 108 5.87 15.48 12.82
CA VAL A 108 7.27 15.34 12.36
C VAL A 108 7.94 16.69 12.08
N ASN A 109 7.17 17.71 11.71
CA ASN A 109 7.68 19.03 11.35
C ASN A 109 7.34 20.09 12.42
N PRO A 110 8.31 20.94 12.85
CA PRO A 110 8.10 21.99 13.85
C PRO A 110 7.04 23.05 13.49
N ILE A 111 6.81 23.32 12.21
CA ILE A 111 5.79 24.28 11.71
C ILE A 111 4.40 23.85 12.16
N LEU A 112 4.18 22.56 12.38
CA LEU A 112 2.91 22.02 12.88
C LEU A 112 2.61 22.43 14.32
N ARG A 113 3.55 23.07 15.03
CA ARG A 113 3.33 23.67 16.37
C ARG A 113 2.87 25.12 16.32
N THR A 114 2.61 25.65 15.13
CA THR A 114 2.15 27.03 14.90
C THR A 114 0.67 27.04 14.46
N ASP A 115 0.06 28.23 14.35
CA ASP A 115 -1.33 28.40 13.88
C ASP A 115 -1.60 27.82 12.48
N ILE A 116 -0.53 27.58 11.72
CA ILE A 116 -0.54 27.01 10.38
C ILE A 116 -1.03 25.55 10.36
N LEU A 117 -1.00 24.86 11.51
CA LEU A 117 -1.55 23.51 11.69
C LEU A 117 -3.02 23.42 11.22
N ARG A 118 -3.80 24.49 11.40
CA ARG A 118 -5.21 24.55 11.00
C ARG A 118 -5.38 24.38 9.48
N ASP A 119 -4.46 24.92 8.68
CA ASP A 119 -4.51 24.82 7.22
C ASP A 119 -4.25 23.38 6.76
N LEU A 120 -3.33 22.68 7.43
CA LEU A 120 -3.08 21.27 7.13
C LEU A 120 -4.27 20.38 7.51
N TYR A 121 -4.89 20.60 8.67
CA TYR A 121 -6.12 19.89 9.03
C TYR A 121 -7.22 20.11 7.99
N ARG A 122 -7.48 21.36 7.61
CA ARG A 122 -8.48 21.67 6.58
C ARG A 122 -8.20 20.92 5.28
N LYS A 123 -6.95 20.95 4.80
CA LYS A 123 -6.56 20.20 3.60
C LYS A 123 -6.77 18.69 3.73
N VAL A 124 -6.47 18.12 4.89
CA VAL A 124 -6.71 16.69 5.17
C VAL A 124 -8.20 16.37 5.15
N PHE A 125 -9.04 17.19 5.78
CA PHE A 125 -10.49 16.99 5.77
C PHE A 125 -11.10 17.13 4.36
N GLU A 126 -10.70 18.15 3.60
CA GLU A 126 -11.14 18.32 2.21
C GLU A 126 -10.79 17.12 1.33
N LEU A 127 -9.55 16.63 1.41
CA LEU A 127 -9.11 15.45 0.65
C LEU A 127 -9.80 14.17 1.12
N LYS A 128 -10.02 14.04 2.43
CA LYS A 128 -10.73 12.91 3.03
C LYS A 128 -12.16 12.81 2.48
N ASP A 129 -12.86 13.93 2.42
CA ASP A 129 -14.23 14.00 1.91
C ASP A 129 -14.27 13.78 0.39
N LEU A 130 -13.33 14.36 -0.36
CA LEU A 130 -13.23 14.18 -1.81
C LEU A 130 -12.99 12.72 -2.19
N LEU A 131 -12.13 12.02 -1.44
CA LEU A 131 -11.73 10.64 -1.70
C LEU A 131 -12.62 9.61 -1.00
N GLN A 132 -13.60 10.06 -0.20
CA GLN A 132 -14.47 9.22 0.63
C GLN A 132 -13.67 8.25 1.52
N PHE A 133 -12.49 8.67 1.97
CA PHE A 133 -11.54 7.83 2.69
C PHE A 133 -11.76 7.89 4.19
N HIS A 134 -12.16 6.79 4.82
CA HIS A 134 -12.52 6.79 6.23
C HIS A 134 -11.63 5.87 7.05
N TRP A 135 -10.89 6.45 7.99
CA TRP A 135 -10.23 5.72 9.07
C TRP A 135 -11.13 5.72 10.30
N TYR A 136 -11.27 4.54 10.93
CA TYR A 136 -12.01 4.38 12.17
C TYR A 136 -11.09 3.82 13.27
N GLY A 137 -11.24 4.33 14.49
CA GLY A 137 -10.44 3.87 15.63
C GLY A 137 -9.09 4.60 15.77
N PRO A 138 -8.19 4.10 16.63
CA PRO A 138 -6.91 4.74 16.90
C PRO A 138 -6.02 4.74 15.66
N LEU A 139 -5.47 5.91 15.35
CA LEU A 139 -4.57 6.16 14.23
C LEU A 139 -3.14 6.29 14.73
N ASP A 140 -2.52 5.16 15.03
CA ASP A 140 -1.12 5.04 15.45
C ASP A 140 -0.17 4.95 14.24
N GLN A 141 -0.55 4.19 13.23
CA GLN A 141 0.19 4.03 11.99
C GLN A 141 -0.77 3.96 10.79
N VAL A 142 -0.52 4.77 9.77
CA VAL A 142 -1.38 4.84 8.58
C VAL A 142 -0.61 4.57 7.28
N LEU A 143 0.70 4.87 7.23
CA LEU A 143 1.56 4.52 6.11
C LEU A 143 1.81 3.02 6.06
N LEU A 144 1.76 2.45 4.86
CA LEU A 144 2.03 1.04 4.65
C LEU A 144 3.50 0.73 4.97
N PRO A 145 3.78 -0.40 5.63
CA PRO A 145 5.13 -0.77 5.99
C PRO A 145 5.96 -1.02 4.72
N ILE A 146 7.21 -0.59 4.75
CA ILE A 146 8.20 -0.89 3.71
C ILE A 146 9.47 -1.33 4.44
N ASP A 147 10.10 -2.38 3.94
CA ASP A 147 11.36 -2.88 4.47
C ASP A 147 12.41 -1.77 4.44
N ARG A 148 13.17 -1.63 5.54
CA ARG A 148 14.17 -0.56 5.68
C ARG A 148 15.20 -0.56 4.54
N ALA A 149 15.51 -1.72 3.99
CA ALA A 149 16.40 -1.88 2.85
C ALA A 149 15.88 -1.22 1.57
N LEU A 150 14.55 -1.05 1.44
CA LEU A 150 13.90 -0.40 0.30
C LEU A 150 13.56 1.06 0.58
N HIS A 151 13.27 1.41 1.83
CA HIS A 151 12.95 2.77 2.24
C HIS A 151 13.28 3.04 3.72
N ASP A 152 14.15 4.02 4.00
CA ASP A 152 14.46 4.41 5.38
C ASP A 152 13.50 5.51 5.88
N ALA A 153 12.56 5.12 6.75
CA ALA A 153 11.59 6.02 7.34
C ALA A 153 12.22 7.14 8.18
N SER A 154 13.41 6.93 8.75
CA SER A 154 14.12 7.96 9.52
C SER A 154 14.65 9.06 8.61
N VAL A 155 15.17 8.68 7.44
CA VAL A 155 15.62 9.64 6.41
C VAL A 155 14.43 10.46 5.90
N TYR A 156 13.31 9.80 5.59
CA TYR A 156 12.09 10.49 5.18
C TYR A 156 11.62 11.51 6.24
N ARG A 157 11.55 11.09 7.51
CA ARG A 157 11.17 11.99 8.62
C ARG A 157 12.14 13.16 8.79
N ALA A 158 13.45 12.92 8.62
CA ALA A 158 14.45 13.99 8.66
C ALA A 158 14.27 15.02 7.54
N VAL A 159 13.91 14.57 6.33
CA VAL A 159 13.58 15.47 5.21
C VAL A 159 12.34 16.30 5.52
N LEU A 160 11.29 15.67 6.04
CA LEU A 160 10.06 16.39 6.42
C LEU A 160 10.34 17.43 7.50
N ASN A 161 11.13 17.10 8.53
CA ASN A 161 11.45 18.01 9.62
C ASN A 161 12.19 19.28 9.15
N ARG A 162 12.99 19.18 8.08
CA ARG A 162 13.76 20.31 7.53
C ARG A 162 12.95 21.29 6.69
N ALA A 163 11.72 20.94 6.31
CA ALA A 163 10.90 21.84 5.49
C ALA A 163 10.59 23.12 6.27
N ALA A 164 10.96 24.27 5.71
CA ALA A 164 10.88 25.58 6.37
C ALA A 164 9.57 26.32 6.08
N THR A 165 8.79 25.84 5.12
CA THR A 165 7.48 26.41 4.76
C THR A 165 6.44 25.30 4.55
N MET A 166 5.15 25.64 4.63
CA MET A 166 4.08 24.67 4.31
C MET A 166 4.11 24.19 2.88
N LYS A 167 4.43 25.08 1.94
CA LYS A 167 4.54 24.71 0.53
C LYS A 167 5.62 23.64 0.35
N GLU A 168 6.77 23.85 0.97
CA GLU A 168 7.85 22.86 0.96
C GLU A 168 7.42 21.57 1.65
N LEU A 169 6.78 21.65 2.83
CA LEU A 169 6.31 20.46 3.54
C LEU A 169 5.35 19.63 2.68
N TYR A 170 4.36 20.26 2.05
CA TYR A 170 3.44 19.57 1.14
C TYR A 170 4.15 18.90 -0.03
N GLN A 171 5.12 19.59 -0.62
CA GLN A 171 5.91 19.05 -1.72
C GLN A 171 6.75 17.85 -1.27
N ARG A 172 7.46 17.94 -0.13
CA ARG A 172 8.27 16.84 0.40
C ARG A 172 7.43 15.63 0.78
N ILE A 173 6.23 15.85 1.34
CA ILE A 173 5.29 14.76 1.61
C ILE A 173 4.90 14.09 0.30
N ARG A 174 4.53 14.86 -0.73
CA ARG A 174 4.13 14.34 -2.04
C ARG A 174 5.24 13.51 -2.70
N GLU A 175 6.45 14.07 -2.80
CA GLU A 175 7.62 13.38 -3.36
C GLU A 175 7.91 12.06 -2.63
N GLY A 176 7.84 12.08 -1.30
CA GLY A 176 8.06 10.89 -0.48
C GLY A 176 6.97 9.84 -0.65
N THR A 177 5.69 10.24 -0.63
CA THR A 177 4.58 9.31 -0.82
C THR A 177 4.54 8.73 -2.22
N ASP A 178 4.90 9.50 -3.25
CA ASP A 178 4.99 9.01 -4.63
C ASP A 178 6.11 7.97 -4.76
N THR A 179 7.26 8.22 -4.11
CA THR A 179 8.37 7.25 -4.05
C THR A 179 7.95 5.96 -3.35
N MET A 180 7.30 6.07 -2.18
CA MET A 180 6.79 4.92 -1.43
C MET A 180 5.74 4.15 -2.24
N PHE A 181 4.83 4.85 -2.92
CA PHE A 181 3.80 4.27 -3.76
C PHE A 181 4.40 3.41 -4.88
N ASP A 182 5.44 3.92 -5.53
CA ASP A 182 6.15 3.20 -6.58
C ASP A 182 6.90 1.97 -6.03
N ILE A 183 7.53 2.08 -4.86
CA ILE A 183 8.18 0.94 -4.19
C ILE A 183 7.14 -0.13 -3.87
N LEU A 184 6.00 0.25 -3.30
CA LEU A 184 4.92 -0.67 -2.96
C LEU A 184 4.39 -1.41 -4.19
N GLY A 185 4.12 -0.71 -5.29
CA GLY A 185 3.63 -1.34 -6.52
C GLY A 185 4.64 -2.28 -7.18
N ARG A 186 5.94 -1.92 -7.13
CA ARG A 186 7.00 -2.73 -7.76
C ARG A 186 7.42 -3.91 -6.92
N ARG A 187 7.57 -3.74 -5.60
CA ARG A 187 8.25 -4.70 -4.72
C ARG A 187 7.30 -5.53 -3.88
N TYR A 188 6.04 -5.13 -3.74
CA TYR A 188 5.07 -5.84 -2.90
C TYR A 188 3.86 -6.34 -3.67
N VAL A 189 3.22 -7.35 -3.09
CA VAL A 189 1.90 -7.85 -3.46
C VAL A 189 1.01 -7.87 -2.22
N PHE A 190 -0.28 -7.62 -2.42
CA PHE A 190 -1.26 -7.53 -1.35
C PHE A 190 -2.31 -8.62 -1.49
N TYR A 191 -2.40 -9.51 -0.51
CA TYR A 191 -3.44 -10.53 -0.46
C TYR A 191 -4.69 -9.98 0.22
N CYS A 192 -5.81 -10.02 -0.49
CA CYS A 192 -7.11 -9.60 0.00
C CYS A 192 -7.68 -10.65 0.98
N PRO A 193 -8.29 -10.23 2.10
CA PRO A 193 -8.95 -11.14 3.02
C PRO A 193 -10.13 -11.84 2.33
N ARG A 194 -10.30 -13.14 2.60
CA ARG A 194 -11.46 -13.93 2.14
C ARG A 194 -12.71 -13.69 2.99
N VAL A 195 -12.54 -13.33 4.26
CA VAL A 195 -13.63 -13.13 5.21
C VAL A 195 -13.70 -11.66 5.61
N GLY A 196 -14.71 -10.96 5.09
CA GLY A 196 -14.96 -9.54 5.34
C GLY A 196 -15.84 -8.96 4.23
N PRO A 197 -16.61 -7.89 4.50
CA PRO A 197 -17.50 -7.32 3.49
C PRO A 197 -16.66 -6.67 2.39
N MET A 198 -16.41 -7.43 1.32
CA MET A 198 -16.28 -6.83 0.00
C MET A 198 -17.70 -6.38 -0.33
N HIS A 199 -18.00 -5.10 -0.12
CA HIS A 199 -19.23 -4.52 -0.65
C HIS A 199 -19.19 -4.77 -2.16
N HIS A 200 -19.98 -5.75 -2.58
CA HIS A 200 -20.38 -5.95 -3.95
C HIS A 200 -21.28 -4.78 -4.30
N GLU A 201 -20.78 -3.88 -5.13
CA GLU A 201 -21.62 -3.14 -6.07
C GLU A 201 -21.60 -3.88 -7.41
#